data_AF-I9QS32-F1
#
_entry.id   AF-I9QS32-F1
#
_cell.length_a   1.000
_cell.length_b   1.000
_cell.length_c   1.000
_cell.angle_alpha   90.00
_cell.angle_beta   90.00
_cell.angle_gamma   90.00
#
_symmetry.space_group_name_H-M   'P 1'
#
loop_
_entity.id
_entity.type
_entity.pdbx_description
1 polymer ?
#
loop_
_entity_poly.entity_id
_entity_poly.type
_entity_poly.pdbx_seq_one_letter_code
_entity_poly.pdbx_strand_id
1 'polypeptide(L)'
;MKKSYYLLGFLPLFYSCSEIEDLPNVESSVSNVTTRAAGDGVYDVLGYGYDITDDYMGENSTRLKILDVEAFVKANPNRFDKQFSGVIDQRCFAGADAQSFLSQIITDTNFSGSVGSLPEKKDKEGFFSGTITTGFKTSSKYFYSSKYSFARAEVFKKQRRYLLNTDIETLSKYLLSSFVEDLNKYSADKIVEMYGTHVLTNITVGGKYTAYYKSVIIEENSSTEKTEIVSAGAKYNLSNIGLDAHGSWSKTEVEERNKKNSNWECYINALGGSTSGTTITLAPEQGPSFSINLGAWTESVDDQHSRLFDVNWNATYPIYDLISDPIKKQEMKEAVFRYIDSKKIDVIELLPLYQYYSDKYINHSYTTHWRGEVDLTDRYEGVIGYICAKQLPGTTPLYEYYSEKYVNHSYCTNWRGTISGTDRYQGTLGYIYTSQVPGTTPLYGYYSKKYTNHSLSTHWRGTQEGSDAYQCTWGYVY
;
A
#
# COMPACT_ATOMS: atom_id res chain seq x y z
N MET A 1 -38.94 -45.67 -59.37
CA MET A 1 -40.41 -45.41 -59.25
C MET A 1 -40.62 -44.20 -58.38
N LYS A 2 -41.40 -43.23 -58.88
CA LYS A 2 -41.84 -42.03 -58.17
C LYS A 2 -42.66 -42.39 -56.94
N LYS A 3 -42.55 -41.59 -55.86
CA LYS A 3 -43.69 -40.93 -55.19
C LYS A 3 -43.18 -39.88 -54.19
N SER A 4 -43.65 -38.66 -54.40
CA SER A 4 -43.52 -37.49 -53.51
C SER A 4 -44.58 -37.49 -52.41
N TYR A 5 -44.46 -36.46 -51.56
CA TYR A 5 -45.43 -35.81 -50.67
C TYR A 5 -45.40 -36.35 -49.21
N TYR A 6 -45.45 -35.55 -48.13
CA TYR A 6 -45.87 -34.16 -47.90
C TYR A 6 -45.06 -33.51 -46.74
N LEU A 7 -45.19 -32.19 -46.72
CA LEU A 7 -44.67 -31.14 -45.86
C LEU A 7 -45.17 -31.18 -44.39
N LEU A 8 -44.50 -30.36 -43.56
CA LEU A 8 -44.85 -29.82 -42.22
C LEU A 8 -44.59 -30.63 -40.95
N GLY A 9 -43.76 -30.03 -40.07
CA GLY A 9 -44.00 -30.06 -38.63
C GLY A 9 -42.76 -29.86 -37.75
N PHE A 10 -42.56 -28.61 -37.32
CA PHE A 10 -41.85 -28.19 -36.10
C PHE A 10 -40.30 -28.11 -36.09
N LEU A 11 -39.81 -26.86 -36.21
CA LEU A 11 -38.56 -26.41 -35.60
C LEU A 11 -38.66 -26.44 -34.06
N PRO A 12 -37.56 -26.79 -33.39
CA PRO A 12 -37.04 -25.97 -32.30
C PRO A 12 -35.70 -25.35 -32.68
N LEU A 13 -35.63 -24.06 -32.38
CA LEU A 13 -34.54 -23.12 -32.56
C LEU A 13 -33.22 -23.64 -31.94
N PHE A 14 -32.18 -23.77 -32.76
CA PHE A 14 -30.80 -23.55 -32.31
C PHE A 14 -30.42 -22.12 -32.70
N TYR A 15 -30.77 -21.16 -31.84
CA TYR A 15 -30.11 -19.85 -31.88
C TYR A 15 -28.70 -20.05 -31.33
N SER A 16 -27.76 -20.17 -32.26
CA SER A 16 -26.41 -19.66 -32.12
C SER A 16 -26.54 -18.16 -31.83
N CYS A 17 -26.17 -17.73 -30.62
CA CYS A 17 -25.94 -16.33 -30.32
C CYS A 17 -24.44 -16.10 -30.29
N SER A 18 -24.00 -15.51 -31.39
CA SER A 18 -22.91 -14.55 -31.56
C SER A 18 -22.03 -14.25 -30.34
N GLU A 19 -20.74 -14.40 -30.59
CA GLU A 19 -19.64 -13.65 -29.99
C GLU A 19 -20.10 -12.24 -29.59
N ILE A 20 -20.07 -11.97 -28.29
CA ILE A 20 -19.96 -10.61 -27.79
C ILE A 20 -18.50 -10.26 -27.97
N GLU A 21 -18.20 -9.48 -29.00
CA GLU A 21 -17.02 -8.62 -29.02
C GLU A 21 -17.09 -7.77 -27.76
N ASP A 22 -16.31 -8.13 -26.74
CA ASP A 22 -15.95 -7.22 -25.67
C ASP A 22 -15.23 -6.04 -26.33
N LEU A 23 -15.97 -4.95 -26.51
CA LEU A 23 -15.40 -3.66 -26.86
C LEU A 23 -14.25 -3.40 -25.89
N PRO A 24 -13.02 -3.13 -26.38
CA PRO A 24 -11.94 -2.78 -25.48
C PRO A 24 -12.41 -1.56 -24.71
N ASN A 25 -12.42 -1.69 -23.38
CA ASN A 25 -12.55 -0.55 -22.49
C ASN A 25 -11.41 0.39 -22.89
N VAL A 26 -11.75 1.46 -23.61
CA VAL A 26 -10.83 2.55 -23.87
C VAL A 26 -10.68 3.23 -22.51
N GLU A 27 -9.85 2.65 -21.66
CA GLU A 27 -9.10 3.43 -20.70
C GLU A 27 -8.53 4.57 -21.54
N SER A 28 -8.92 5.79 -21.20
CA SER A 28 -8.25 6.97 -21.66
C SER A 28 -6.80 6.83 -21.20
N SER A 29 -5.97 6.21 -22.04
CA SER A 29 -4.54 6.20 -21.92
C SER A 29 -4.13 7.64 -22.14
N VAL A 30 -4.22 8.43 -21.08
CA VAL A 30 -3.37 9.60 -20.93
C VAL A 30 -1.98 9.00 -21.02
N SER A 31 -1.41 9.08 -22.21
CA SER A 31 -0.03 8.70 -22.49
C SER A 31 0.81 9.19 -21.31
N ASN A 32 1.44 8.28 -20.58
CA ASN A 32 2.37 8.60 -19.51
C ASN A 32 3.38 9.60 -20.10
N VAL A 33 3.18 10.89 -19.80
CA VAL A 33 4.10 11.93 -20.23
C VAL A 33 5.29 11.79 -19.29
N THR A 34 6.18 10.83 -19.59
CA THR A 34 7.54 10.86 -19.06
C THR A 34 8.12 12.17 -19.57
N THR A 35 8.18 13.17 -18.69
CA THR A 35 8.63 14.52 -19.05
C THR A 35 10.08 14.40 -19.52
N ARG A 36 10.32 14.67 -20.81
CA ARG A 36 11.65 14.62 -21.45
C ARG A 36 12.73 15.49 -20.78
N ALA A 37 12.39 16.23 -19.72
CA ALA A 37 13.29 17.07 -18.96
C ALA A 37 13.95 16.37 -17.75
N ALA A 38 13.42 15.23 -17.28
CA ALA A 38 14.07 14.50 -16.20
C ALA A 38 15.43 13.95 -16.67
N GLY A 39 16.53 14.38 -16.03
CA GLY A 39 17.89 14.06 -16.44
C GLY A 39 18.49 14.95 -17.54
N ASP A 40 17.94 16.15 -17.80
CA ASP A 40 18.53 17.10 -18.77
C ASP A 40 19.89 17.67 -18.33
N GLY A 41 20.22 17.54 -17.05
CA GLY A 41 21.45 18.06 -16.44
C GLY A 41 21.50 19.60 -16.33
N VAL A 42 20.43 20.32 -16.65
CA VAL A 42 20.34 21.79 -16.57
C VAL A 42 19.45 22.22 -15.42
N TYR A 43 18.16 21.85 -15.47
CA TYR A 43 17.16 22.17 -14.44
C TYR A 43 16.37 20.95 -13.98
N ASP A 44 16.46 19.84 -14.70
CA ASP A 44 15.73 18.61 -14.44
C ASP A 44 14.22 18.90 -14.29
N VAL A 45 13.57 18.34 -13.26
CA VAL A 45 12.18 18.64 -12.92
C VAL A 45 11.98 19.86 -12.00
N LEU A 46 12.95 20.77 -11.90
CA LEU A 46 12.78 22.01 -11.13
C LEU A 46 11.70 22.90 -11.78
N GLY A 47 10.77 23.42 -10.99
CA GLY A 47 9.64 24.22 -11.44
C GLY A 47 8.47 23.40 -12.00
N TYR A 48 8.52 22.07 -11.90
CA TYR A 48 7.42 21.18 -12.28
C TYR A 48 6.44 20.99 -11.15
N GLY A 49 5.24 20.59 -11.52
CA GLY A 49 4.22 20.14 -10.61
C GLY A 49 4.56 18.80 -9.95
N TYR A 50 4.01 18.54 -8.76
CA TYR A 50 4.11 17.29 -8.03
C TYR A 50 2.76 16.92 -7.40
N ASP A 51 2.36 15.67 -7.54
CA ASP A 51 1.15 15.12 -6.94
C ASP A 51 1.48 14.41 -5.63
N ILE A 52 1.09 15.01 -4.49
CA ILE A 52 1.33 14.40 -3.18
C ILE A 52 0.42 13.23 -2.89
N THR A 53 -0.51 12.86 -3.77
CA THR A 53 -1.37 11.68 -3.60
C THR A 53 -0.81 10.44 -4.27
N ASP A 54 0.20 10.59 -5.13
CA ASP A 54 0.87 9.48 -5.81
C ASP A 54 1.91 8.79 -4.90
N ASP A 55 2.63 7.82 -5.48
CA ASP A 55 3.79 7.19 -4.86
C ASP A 55 4.83 8.24 -4.42
N TYR A 56 5.29 8.15 -3.17
CA TYR A 56 6.25 9.10 -2.62
C TYR A 56 7.56 9.08 -3.42
N MET A 57 7.88 10.19 -4.08
CA MET A 57 9.03 10.31 -4.98
C MET A 57 9.11 9.16 -6.00
N GLY A 58 7.94 8.72 -6.49
CA GLY A 58 7.82 7.74 -7.56
C GLY A 58 8.10 8.36 -8.93
N GLU A 59 8.36 7.52 -9.92
CA GLU A 59 8.68 7.93 -11.29
C GLU A 59 7.57 8.80 -11.93
N ASN A 60 6.32 8.49 -11.61
CA ASN A 60 5.15 9.14 -12.22
C ASN A 60 4.58 10.28 -11.38
N SER A 61 5.18 10.63 -10.24
CA SER A 61 4.60 11.61 -9.29
C SER A 61 4.83 13.08 -9.70
N THR A 62 5.71 13.30 -10.68
CA THR A 62 5.93 14.63 -11.29
C THR A 62 4.86 14.90 -12.35
N ARG A 63 4.45 16.16 -12.48
CA ARG A 63 3.39 16.63 -13.37
C ARG A 63 3.91 17.68 -14.34
N LEU A 64 3.03 18.38 -15.06
CA LEU A 64 3.44 19.40 -16.04
C LEU A 64 4.24 20.55 -15.42
N LYS A 65 5.06 21.21 -16.25
CA LYS A 65 5.91 22.34 -15.85
C LYS A 65 5.05 23.56 -15.50
N ILE A 66 5.32 24.20 -14.35
CA ILE A 66 4.56 25.36 -13.85
C ILE A 66 5.37 26.65 -14.00
N LEU A 67 6.67 26.61 -13.66
CA LEU A 67 7.54 27.78 -13.64
C LEU A 67 8.46 27.86 -14.87
N ASP A 68 8.65 29.07 -15.38
CA ASP A 68 9.71 29.40 -16.32
C ASP A 68 11.02 29.63 -15.55
N VAL A 69 11.66 28.50 -15.20
CA VAL A 69 12.93 28.49 -14.48
C VAL A 69 14.04 29.21 -15.25
N GLU A 70 14.06 29.13 -16.59
CA GLU A 70 15.09 29.77 -17.39
C GLU A 70 14.96 31.30 -17.32
N ALA A 71 13.75 31.84 -17.48
CA ALA A 71 13.49 33.26 -17.32
C ALA A 71 13.84 33.74 -15.89
N PHE A 72 13.51 32.96 -14.86
CA PHE A 72 13.88 33.27 -13.48
C PHE A 72 15.40 33.35 -13.31
N VAL A 73 16.14 32.35 -13.76
CA VAL A 73 17.61 32.28 -13.62
C VAL A 73 18.27 33.43 -14.38
N LYS A 74 17.79 33.75 -15.58
CA LYS A 74 18.31 34.86 -16.39
C LYS A 74 18.13 36.21 -15.70
N ALA A 75 16.97 36.43 -15.08
CA ALA A 75 16.67 37.67 -14.35
C ALA A 75 17.33 37.73 -12.96
N ASN A 76 17.59 36.56 -12.35
CA ASN A 76 18.07 36.43 -10.97
C ASN A 76 19.26 35.44 -10.88
N PRO A 77 20.40 35.72 -11.53
CA PRO A 77 21.49 34.74 -11.67
C PRO A 77 22.09 34.26 -10.34
N ASN A 78 22.00 35.06 -9.28
CA ASN A 78 22.51 34.74 -7.95
C ASN A 78 21.48 34.04 -7.03
N ARG A 79 20.33 33.65 -7.57
CA ARG A 79 19.22 33.02 -6.83
C ARG A 79 18.96 31.58 -7.27
N PHE A 80 19.85 31.02 -8.09
CA PHE A 80 19.80 29.64 -8.53
C PHE A 80 21.04 28.89 -8.05
N ASP A 81 20.83 27.87 -7.24
CA ASP A 81 21.88 27.01 -6.75
C ASP A 81 21.83 25.65 -7.44
N LYS A 82 22.95 25.26 -8.05
CA LYS A 82 23.20 23.92 -8.60
C LYS A 82 24.42 23.31 -7.92
N GLN A 83 24.19 22.57 -6.84
CA GLN A 83 25.27 22.02 -6.00
C GLN A 83 25.50 20.54 -6.27
N PHE A 84 26.76 20.13 -6.43
CA PHE A 84 27.15 18.71 -6.41
C PHE A 84 27.13 18.18 -4.97
N SER A 85 26.65 16.94 -4.79
CA SER A 85 26.64 16.27 -3.49
C SER A 85 27.55 15.04 -3.47
N GLY A 86 27.31 14.05 -4.33
CA GLY A 86 28.07 12.80 -4.36
C GLY A 86 27.85 11.89 -3.14
N VAL A 87 26.84 12.16 -2.32
CA VAL A 87 26.57 11.42 -1.08
C VAL A 87 25.82 10.13 -1.40
N ILE A 88 26.29 9.01 -0.86
CA ILE A 88 25.62 7.70 -0.91
C ILE A 88 25.06 7.43 0.47
N ASP A 89 23.80 7.02 0.54
CA ASP A 89 23.14 6.78 1.81
C ASP A 89 21.97 5.80 1.63
N GLN A 90 21.34 5.43 2.75
CA GLN A 90 20.21 4.53 2.76
C GLN A 90 19.19 4.89 3.86
N ARG A 91 17.91 4.61 3.61
CA ARG A 91 16.82 4.87 4.57
C ARG A 91 15.73 3.82 4.47
N CYS A 92 14.90 3.70 5.50
CA CYS A 92 13.76 2.80 5.50
C CYS A 92 12.56 3.44 6.23
N PHE A 93 11.43 3.53 5.55
CA PHE A 93 10.14 3.86 6.15
C PHE A 93 9.39 2.56 6.43
N ALA A 94 8.77 2.41 7.59
CA ALA A 94 8.04 1.19 7.95
C ALA A 94 6.83 1.49 8.83
N GLY A 95 5.85 0.60 8.82
CA GLY A 95 4.69 0.65 9.71
C GLY A 95 4.05 -0.72 9.88
N ALA A 96 3.38 -0.91 11.02
CA ALA A 96 2.64 -2.12 11.35
C ALA A 96 1.45 -2.37 10.42
N ASP A 97 0.95 -1.31 9.79
CA ASP A 97 -0.13 -1.30 8.81
C ASP A 97 0.08 -0.15 7.79
N ALA A 98 -0.80 -0.04 6.80
CA ALA A 98 -0.69 0.97 5.74
C ALA A 98 -0.76 2.41 6.26
N GLN A 99 -1.57 2.70 7.30
CA GLN A 99 -1.75 4.06 7.82
C GLN A 99 -0.54 4.51 8.64
N SER A 100 -0.03 3.65 9.51
CA SER A 100 1.19 3.90 10.29
C SER A 100 2.40 4.06 9.36
N PHE A 101 2.49 3.27 8.29
CA PHE A 101 3.52 3.42 7.26
C PHE A 101 3.48 4.79 6.55
N LEU A 102 2.30 5.23 6.07
CA LEU A 102 2.16 6.55 5.45
C LEU A 102 2.47 7.68 6.44
N SER A 103 2.05 7.51 7.70
CA SER A 103 2.38 8.45 8.79
C SER A 103 3.90 8.55 9.02
N GLN A 104 4.62 7.43 8.90
CA GLN A 104 6.08 7.40 9.02
C GLN A 104 6.74 8.21 7.89
N ILE A 105 6.29 8.04 6.63
CA ILE A 105 6.79 8.85 5.50
C ILE A 105 6.58 10.34 5.77
N ILE A 106 5.38 10.75 6.19
CA ILE A 106 5.06 12.16 6.45
C ILE A 106 5.94 12.74 7.56
N THR A 107 6.21 11.95 8.59
CA THR A 107 6.99 12.37 9.76
C THR A 107 8.48 12.48 9.44
N ASP A 108 9.07 11.43 8.86
CA ASP A 108 10.51 11.35 8.60
C ASP A 108 10.97 12.28 7.49
N THR A 109 10.06 12.65 6.58
CA THR A 109 10.31 13.66 5.54
C THR A 109 10.06 15.09 6.03
N ASN A 110 9.59 15.25 7.28
CA ASN A 110 9.19 16.52 7.87
C ASN A 110 8.12 17.27 7.05
N PHE A 111 7.27 16.56 6.29
CA PHE A 111 6.26 17.19 5.44
C PHE A 111 5.28 18.04 6.23
N SER A 112 4.77 17.53 7.37
CA SER A 112 3.79 18.24 8.20
C SER A 112 4.32 19.53 8.83
N GLY A 113 5.64 19.61 9.07
CA GLY A 113 6.29 20.77 9.69
C GLY A 113 6.80 21.79 8.67
N SER A 114 6.39 21.66 7.40
CA SER A 114 7.01 22.37 6.30
C SER A 114 6.12 23.39 5.60
N VAL A 115 6.74 24.21 4.75
CA VAL A 115 6.04 25.15 3.85
C VAL A 115 5.11 24.42 2.87
N GLY A 116 5.48 23.21 2.43
CA GLY A 116 4.64 22.36 1.59
C GLY A 116 3.48 21.69 2.33
N SER A 117 3.31 21.92 3.63
CA SER A 117 2.19 21.36 4.38
C SER A 117 0.86 22.02 4.00
N LEU A 118 -0.24 21.33 4.31
CA LEU A 118 -1.61 21.81 4.09
C LEU A 118 -2.31 21.97 5.46
N PRO A 119 -1.99 23.02 6.24
CA PRO A 119 -2.42 23.12 7.65
C PRO A 119 -3.93 23.20 7.85
N GLU A 120 -4.67 23.65 6.84
CA GLU A 120 -6.13 23.72 6.88
C GLU A 120 -6.82 22.38 6.59
N LYS A 121 -6.08 21.41 6.01
CA LYS A 121 -6.56 20.04 5.90
C LYS A 121 -6.28 19.32 7.21
N LYS A 122 -7.34 19.09 8.00
CA LYS A 122 -7.25 18.59 9.38
C LYS A 122 -6.74 17.16 9.49
N ASP A 123 -7.13 16.29 8.56
CA ASP A 123 -6.63 14.93 8.46
C ASP A 123 -5.48 14.82 7.46
N LYS A 124 -4.54 13.90 7.71
CA LYS A 124 -3.41 13.63 6.82
C LYS A 124 -3.72 12.56 5.77
N GLU A 125 -4.98 12.14 5.67
CA GLU A 125 -5.38 11.06 4.78
C GLU A 125 -5.30 11.50 3.32
N GLY A 126 -4.96 10.55 2.45
CA GLY A 126 -4.75 10.79 1.02
C GLY A 126 -3.32 11.22 0.68
N PHE A 127 -2.56 11.77 1.63
CA PHE A 127 -1.13 12.06 1.43
C PHE A 127 -0.33 10.79 1.19
N PHE A 128 0.42 10.78 0.10
CA PHE A 128 1.29 9.73 -0.41
C PHE A 128 0.61 8.36 -0.55
N SER A 129 -0.72 8.34 -0.61
CA SER A 129 -1.55 7.13 -0.65
C SER A 129 -1.24 6.22 -1.83
N GLY A 130 -0.79 6.80 -2.95
CA GLY A 130 -0.26 6.08 -4.12
C GLY A 130 0.91 5.17 -3.78
N THR A 131 1.67 5.45 -2.72
CA THR A 131 2.74 4.54 -2.28
C THR A 131 2.18 3.15 -1.98
N ILE A 132 0.99 3.08 -1.38
CA ILE A 132 0.28 1.81 -1.09
C ILE A 132 -0.34 1.22 -2.35
N THR A 133 -1.08 2.01 -3.13
CA THR A 133 -1.87 1.48 -4.25
C THR A 133 -1.03 1.18 -5.49
N THR A 134 -0.18 2.10 -5.92
CA THR A 134 0.66 1.94 -7.11
C THR A 134 2.05 1.43 -6.76
N GLY A 135 2.69 1.94 -5.70
CA GLY A 135 4.04 1.54 -5.28
C GLY A 135 4.15 0.07 -4.90
N PHE A 136 3.35 -0.38 -3.93
CA PHE A 136 3.23 -1.81 -3.55
C PHE A 136 2.40 -2.66 -4.54
N LYS A 137 1.94 -2.08 -5.66
CA LYS A 137 1.13 -2.76 -6.69
C LYS A 137 -0.10 -3.47 -6.12
N THR A 138 -0.81 -2.82 -5.21
CA THR A 138 -1.96 -3.44 -4.55
C THR A 138 -3.24 -3.23 -5.36
N SER A 139 -3.90 -4.33 -5.73
CA SER A 139 -5.09 -4.32 -6.60
C SER A 139 -6.42 -4.26 -5.84
N SER A 140 -6.42 -4.46 -4.52
CA SER A 140 -7.64 -4.43 -3.69
C SER A 140 -7.36 -4.09 -2.23
N LYS A 141 -8.41 -3.67 -1.52
CA LYS A 141 -8.40 -3.34 -0.07
C LYS A 141 -7.83 -4.45 0.81
N TYR A 142 -7.98 -5.70 0.39
CA TYR A 142 -7.44 -6.84 1.14
C TYR A 142 -5.91 -6.80 1.21
N PHE A 143 -5.23 -6.47 0.11
CA PHE A 143 -3.77 -6.45 0.02
C PHE A 143 -3.11 -5.27 0.73
N TYR A 144 -3.91 -4.31 1.21
CA TYR A 144 -3.47 -3.23 2.10
C TYR A 144 -4.26 -3.15 3.40
N SER A 145 -4.93 -4.24 3.78
CA SER A 145 -5.57 -4.39 5.08
C SER A 145 -4.55 -4.41 6.21
N SER A 146 -5.00 -4.26 7.46
CA SER A 146 -4.13 -4.33 8.65
C SER A 146 -3.54 -5.72 8.94
N LYS A 147 -3.84 -6.72 8.09
CA LYS A 147 -3.14 -8.01 8.07
C LYS A 147 -1.66 -7.83 7.70
N TYR A 148 -1.37 -6.88 6.82
CA TYR A 148 -0.04 -6.64 6.29
C TYR A 148 0.65 -5.49 7.04
N SER A 149 1.94 -5.67 7.30
CA SER A 149 2.86 -4.60 7.64
C SER A 149 3.65 -4.20 6.39
N PHE A 150 4.11 -2.95 6.34
CA PHE A 150 4.71 -2.35 5.14
C PHE A 150 6.07 -1.73 5.46
N ALA A 151 7.04 -1.92 4.58
CA ALA A 151 8.33 -1.26 4.60
C ALA A 151 8.77 -0.83 3.21
N ARG A 152 9.33 0.37 3.13
CA ARG A 152 9.96 0.94 1.95
C ARG A 152 11.41 1.26 2.29
N ALA A 153 12.35 0.46 1.78
CA ALA A 153 13.78 0.66 1.98
C ALA A 153 14.42 1.21 0.70
N GLU A 154 15.31 2.19 0.85
CA GLU A 154 15.96 2.88 -0.26
C GLU A 154 17.47 2.93 -0.07
N VAL A 155 18.23 2.56 -1.09
CA VAL A 155 19.67 2.84 -1.22
C VAL A 155 19.83 3.84 -2.35
N PHE A 156 20.45 4.98 -2.09
CA PHE A 156 20.46 6.11 -3.02
C PHE A 156 21.79 6.85 -3.06
N LYS A 157 22.06 7.50 -4.19
CA LYS A 157 23.12 8.50 -4.35
C LYS A 157 22.51 9.85 -4.67
N LYS A 158 22.86 10.87 -3.89
CA LYS A 158 22.57 12.28 -4.16
C LYS A 158 23.60 12.82 -5.16
N GLN A 159 23.17 13.15 -6.37
CA GLN A 159 24.08 13.67 -7.41
C GLN A 159 24.11 15.19 -7.40
N ARG A 160 22.95 15.83 -7.58
CA ARG A 160 22.81 17.30 -7.59
C ARG A 160 21.64 17.75 -6.74
N ARG A 161 21.78 18.92 -6.15
CA ARG A 161 20.68 19.71 -5.59
C ARG A 161 20.44 20.93 -6.45
N TYR A 162 19.19 21.16 -6.82
CA TYR A 162 18.73 22.34 -7.55
C TYR A 162 17.76 23.15 -6.69
N LEU A 163 18.01 24.45 -6.52
CA LEU A 163 17.21 25.33 -5.67
C LEU A 163 16.97 26.69 -6.35
N LEU A 164 15.70 27.15 -6.29
CA LEU A 164 15.32 28.55 -6.51
C LEU A 164 15.26 29.27 -5.16
N ASN A 165 16.29 30.02 -4.81
CA ASN A 165 16.42 30.67 -3.50
C ASN A 165 15.65 32.00 -3.44
N THR A 166 14.33 31.93 -3.38
CA THR A 166 13.43 33.08 -3.42
C THR A 166 12.12 32.83 -2.66
N ASP A 167 11.28 33.86 -2.58
CA ASP A 167 9.94 33.80 -1.99
C ASP A 167 8.87 33.47 -3.04
N ILE A 168 7.69 33.11 -2.54
CA ILE A 168 6.56 32.73 -3.39
C ILE A 168 6.06 33.89 -4.27
N GLU A 169 6.10 35.13 -3.76
CA GLU A 169 5.66 36.32 -4.50
C GLU A 169 6.51 36.57 -5.74
N THR A 170 7.81 36.28 -5.65
CA THR A 170 8.72 36.34 -6.78
C THR A 170 8.48 35.18 -7.74
N LEU A 171 8.32 33.94 -7.23
CA LEU A 171 8.02 32.78 -8.07
C LEU A 171 6.74 32.96 -8.90
N SER A 172 5.69 33.55 -8.33
CA SER A 172 4.43 33.85 -9.05
C SER A 172 4.60 34.75 -10.28
N LYS A 173 5.72 35.48 -10.41
CA LYS A 173 6.01 36.33 -11.58
C LYS A 173 6.63 35.56 -12.74
N TYR A 174 7.03 34.31 -12.52
CA TYR A 174 7.69 33.45 -13.51
C TYR A 174 6.84 32.21 -13.82
N LEU A 175 5.51 32.35 -13.83
CA LEU A 175 4.62 31.30 -14.33
C LEU A 175 4.81 31.14 -15.84
N LEU A 176 4.81 29.91 -16.33
CA LEU A 176 4.78 29.64 -17.76
C LEU A 176 3.50 30.19 -18.38
N SER A 177 3.59 30.76 -19.58
CA SER A 177 2.44 31.28 -20.31
C SER A 177 1.38 30.20 -20.54
N SER A 178 1.79 28.97 -20.85
CA SER A 178 0.89 27.82 -21.01
C SER A 178 0.12 27.49 -19.73
N PHE A 179 0.77 27.56 -18.56
CA PHE A 179 0.08 27.34 -17.29
C PHE A 179 -0.94 28.45 -17.01
N VAL A 180 -0.59 29.72 -17.30
CA VAL A 180 -1.52 30.85 -17.16
C VAL A 180 -2.71 30.73 -18.12
N GLU A 181 -2.49 30.30 -19.36
CA GLU A 181 -3.55 30.00 -20.32
C GLU A 181 -4.48 28.91 -19.81
N ASP A 182 -3.92 27.82 -19.29
CA ASP A 182 -4.69 26.71 -18.74
C ASP A 182 -5.51 27.13 -17.51
N LEU A 183 -4.95 27.93 -16.59
CA LEU A 183 -5.66 28.53 -15.44
C LEU A 183 -6.86 29.42 -15.85
N ASN A 184 -6.90 29.90 -17.09
CA ASN A 184 -8.01 30.68 -17.62
C ASN A 184 -9.02 29.84 -18.43
N LYS A 185 -8.62 28.63 -18.83
CA LYS A 185 -9.40 27.75 -19.71
C LYS A 185 -10.10 26.61 -18.97
N TYR A 186 -9.42 26.00 -18.00
CA TYR A 186 -9.89 24.79 -17.34
C TYR A 186 -10.36 25.06 -15.91
N SER A 187 -11.23 24.18 -15.42
CA SER A 187 -11.64 24.16 -14.01
C SER A 187 -10.46 23.85 -13.09
N ALA A 188 -10.52 24.32 -11.84
CA ALA A 188 -9.53 24.02 -10.81
C ALA A 188 -9.24 22.52 -10.65
N ASP A 189 -10.27 21.67 -10.61
CA ASP A 189 -10.07 20.20 -10.49
C ASP A 189 -9.23 19.65 -11.66
N LYS A 190 -9.45 20.15 -12.88
CA LYS A 190 -8.68 19.74 -14.06
C LYS A 190 -7.23 20.22 -14.02
N ILE A 191 -6.98 21.40 -13.47
CA ILE A 191 -5.62 21.91 -13.26
C ILE A 191 -4.87 21.02 -12.26
N VAL A 192 -5.51 20.61 -11.17
CA VAL A 192 -4.91 19.71 -10.18
C VAL A 192 -4.56 18.35 -10.81
N GLU A 193 -5.41 17.79 -11.67
CA GLU A 193 -5.07 16.56 -12.41
C GLU A 193 -3.82 16.73 -13.31
N MET A 194 -3.71 17.87 -14.00
CA MET A 194 -2.67 18.13 -15.00
C MET A 194 -1.33 18.53 -14.38
N TYR A 195 -1.37 19.37 -13.35
CA TYR A 195 -0.20 20.01 -12.74
C TYR A 195 0.09 19.50 -11.33
N GLY A 196 -0.76 18.66 -10.77
CA GLY A 196 -0.63 18.16 -9.42
C GLY A 196 -0.98 19.21 -8.37
N THR A 197 -0.46 18.98 -7.18
CA THR A 197 -0.86 19.68 -5.94
C THR A 197 0.18 20.69 -5.46
N HIS A 198 1.44 20.51 -5.86
CA HIS A 198 2.58 21.27 -5.37
C HIS A 198 3.52 21.63 -6.52
N VAL A 199 4.36 22.65 -6.31
CA VAL A 199 5.44 23.04 -7.23
C VAL A 199 6.80 22.76 -6.62
N LEU A 200 7.68 22.12 -7.40
CA LEU A 200 9.02 21.73 -6.99
C LEU A 200 10.01 22.89 -7.14
N THR A 201 10.56 23.41 -6.02
CA THR A 201 11.53 24.52 -6.06
C THR A 201 12.86 24.23 -5.35
N ASN A 202 12.98 23.08 -4.70
CA ASN A 202 14.21 22.60 -4.08
C ASN A 202 14.28 21.07 -4.17
N ILE A 203 14.91 20.58 -5.22
CA ILE A 203 14.95 19.16 -5.56
C ILE A 203 16.35 18.59 -5.40
N THR A 204 16.41 17.31 -5.07
CA THR A 204 17.63 16.52 -5.20
C THR A 204 17.41 15.45 -6.25
N VAL A 205 18.33 15.39 -7.20
CA VAL A 205 18.35 14.35 -8.23
C VAL A 205 19.55 13.45 -8.03
N GLY A 206 19.42 12.23 -8.52
CA GLY A 206 20.44 11.20 -8.41
C GLY A 206 19.89 9.85 -8.84
N GLY A 207 20.30 8.80 -8.13
CA GLY A 207 19.84 7.44 -8.38
C GLY A 207 19.40 6.78 -7.08
N LYS A 208 18.39 5.91 -7.16
CA LYS A 208 17.97 5.06 -6.06
C LYS A 208 17.50 3.68 -6.51
N TYR A 209 17.69 2.71 -5.63
CA TYR A 209 16.87 1.51 -5.59
C TYR A 209 15.86 1.67 -4.47
N THR A 210 14.59 1.38 -4.75
CA THR A 210 13.50 1.37 -3.76
C THR A 210 12.91 -0.04 -3.68
N ALA A 211 13.03 -0.69 -2.54
CA ALA A 211 12.30 -1.91 -2.21
C ALA A 211 10.95 -1.57 -1.57
N TYR A 212 9.87 -2.10 -2.14
CA TYR A 212 8.52 -2.14 -1.59
C TYR A 212 8.30 -3.54 -1.02
N TYR A 213 8.43 -3.67 0.30
CA TYR A 213 8.33 -4.91 1.04
C TYR A 213 7.08 -4.93 1.94
N LYS A 214 6.20 -5.90 1.75
CA LYS A 214 5.05 -6.12 2.65
C LYS A 214 5.07 -7.54 3.18
N SER A 215 4.60 -7.74 4.40
CA SER A 215 4.69 -9.02 5.09
C SER A 215 3.52 -9.23 6.04
N VAL A 216 3.18 -10.50 6.29
CA VAL A 216 2.28 -10.89 7.36
C VAL A 216 3.12 -11.28 8.58
N ILE A 217 2.81 -10.70 9.73
CA ILE A 217 3.50 -10.97 10.99
C ILE A 217 2.48 -11.50 11.99
N ILE A 218 2.53 -12.81 12.23
CA ILE A 218 1.55 -13.58 13.00
C ILE A 218 1.92 -13.74 14.48
N GLU A 219 3.20 -13.81 14.81
CA GLU A 219 3.66 -14.08 16.19
C GLU A 219 4.04 -12.80 16.94
N GLU A 220 3.26 -11.73 16.74
CA GLU A 220 3.50 -10.43 17.36
C GLU A 220 2.21 -9.61 17.46
N ASN A 221 2.01 -8.93 18.58
CA ASN A 221 0.88 -8.04 18.81
C ASN A 221 1.28 -6.55 18.82
N SER A 222 2.53 -6.24 19.14
CA SER A 222 3.04 -4.88 19.24
C SER A 222 3.22 -4.24 17.87
N SER A 223 2.59 -3.09 17.63
CA SER A 223 2.79 -2.31 16.41
C SER A 223 4.25 -1.88 16.24
N THR A 224 4.95 -1.57 17.34
CA THR A 224 6.37 -1.21 17.29
C THR A 224 7.22 -2.40 16.82
N GLU A 225 7.03 -3.58 17.40
CA GLU A 225 7.79 -4.77 17.01
C GLU A 225 7.45 -5.22 15.59
N LYS A 226 6.18 -5.15 15.17
CA LYS A 226 5.78 -5.40 13.78
C LYS A 226 6.49 -4.47 12.81
N THR A 227 6.61 -3.20 13.17
CA THR A 227 7.31 -2.19 12.36
C THR A 227 8.79 -2.54 12.21
N GLU A 228 9.47 -2.95 13.29
CA GLU A 228 10.87 -3.37 13.25
C GLU A 228 11.07 -4.67 12.46
N ILE A 229 10.17 -5.65 12.60
CA ILE A 229 10.21 -6.92 11.86
C ILE A 229 10.05 -6.69 10.36
N VAL A 230 9.07 -5.91 9.92
CA VAL A 230 8.87 -5.63 8.48
C VAL A 230 10.01 -4.79 7.90
N SER A 231 10.53 -3.85 8.70
CA SER A 231 11.72 -3.06 8.35
C SER A 231 12.94 -3.95 8.13
N ALA A 232 13.16 -4.92 9.03
CA ALA A 232 14.23 -5.89 8.91
C ALA A 232 14.11 -6.74 7.64
N GLY A 233 12.90 -7.12 7.24
CA GLY A 233 12.66 -7.85 5.99
C GLY A 233 13.06 -7.08 4.74
N ALA A 234 12.71 -5.80 4.64
CA ALA A 234 13.12 -4.95 3.52
C ALA A 234 14.65 -4.78 3.46
N LYS A 235 15.26 -4.48 4.61
CA LYS A 235 16.71 -4.27 4.78
C LYS A 235 17.52 -5.52 4.40
N TYR A 236 17.14 -6.67 4.95
CA TYR A 236 17.77 -7.96 4.69
C TYR A 236 17.77 -8.30 3.19
N ASN A 237 16.61 -8.15 2.54
CA ASN A 237 16.47 -8.48 1.13
C ASN A 237 17.28 -7.56 0.20
N LEU A 238 17.38 -6.26 0.50
CA LEU A 238 18.28 -5.36 -0.23
C LEU A 238 19.75 -5.72 0.00
N SER A 239 20.14 -5.99 1.25
CA SER A 239 21.51 -6.37 1.58
C SER A 239 21.94 -7.66 0.85
N ASN A 240 21.06 -8.66 0.77
CA ASN A 240 21.31 -9.93 0.06
C ASN A 240 21.59 -9.78 -1.44
N ILE A 241 21.17 -8.67 -2.06
CA ILE A 241 21.47 -8.38 -3.47
C ILE A 241 22.61 -7.37 -3.63
N GLY A 242 23.39 -7.11 -2.58
CA GLY A 242 24.52 -6.18 -2.61
C GLY A 242 24.14 -4.71 -2.43
N LEU A 243 22.89 -4.41 -2.05
CA LEU A 243 22.42 -3.05 -1.77
C LEU A 243 22.40 -2.78 -0.27
N ASP A 244 23.58 -2.51 0.29
CA ASP A 244 23.76 -2.01 1.66
C ASP A 244 24.95 -1.05 1.67
N ALA A 245 24.68 0.24 1.61
CA ALA A 245 25.69 1.29 1.50
C ALA A 245 26.61 1.38 2.74
N HIS A 246 26.10 1.00 3.92
CA HIS A 246 26.82 1.15 5.19
C HIS A 246 27.13 -0.19 5.88
N GLY A 247 26.77 -1.32 5.27
CA GLY A 247 26.88 -2.64 5.90
C GLY A 247 26.01 -2.81 7.15
N SER A 248 25.00 -1.94 7.32
CA SER A 248 24.19 -1.89 8.54
C SER A 248 22.94 -2.77 8.48
N TRP A 249 22.59 -3.26 7.28
CA TRP A 249 21.42 -4.07 6.99
C TRP A 249 21.73 -5.58 6.94
N SER A 250 23.01 -5.97 6.98
CA SER A 250 23.48 -7.36 7.10
C SER A 250 23.80 -7.78 8.54
N LYS A 251 23.30 -7.06 9.56
CA LYS A 251 23.57 -7.38 10.97
C LYS A 251 22.72 -8.56 11.44
N THR A 252 23.25 -9.39 12.34
CA THR A 252 22.55 -10.54 12.92
C THR A 252 21.17 -10.21 13.49
N GLU A 253 20.99 -9.04 14.11
CA GLU A 253 19.66 -8.62 14.60
C GLU A 253 18.62 -8.50 13.47
N VAL A 254 19.03 -7.97 12.31
CA VAL A 254 18.16 -7.85 11.12
C VAL A 254 17.80 -9.24 10.61
N GLU A 255 18.76 -10.17 10.57
CA GLU A 255 18.54 -11.55 10.14
C GLU A 255 17.55 -12.28 11.07
N GLU A 256 17.74 -12.18 12.39
CA GLU A 256 16.86 -12.81 13.38
C GLU A 256 15.44 -12.24 13.33
N ARG A 257 15.29 -10.91 13.22
CA ARG A 257 13.97 -10.28 13.06
C ARG A 257 13.31 -10.67 11.75
N ASN A 258 14.07 -10.79 10.66
CA ASN A 258 13.55 -11.17 9.37
C ASN A 258 12.87 -12.56 9.37
N LYS A 259 13.34 -13.50 10.20
CA LYS A 259 12.73 -14.84 10.33
C LYS A 259 11.26 -14.83 10.76
N LYS A 260 10.79 -13.73 11.38
CA LYS A 260 9.39 -13.56 11.80
C LYS A 260 8.46 -13.08 10.68
N ASN A 261 9.01 -12.70 9.52
CA ASN A 261 8.21 -12.34 8.35
C ASN A 261 7.64 -13.59 7.67
N SER A 262 6.38 -13.54 7.28
CA SER A 262 5.70 -14.64 6.56
C SER A 262 4.86 -14.09 5.42
N ASN A 263 4.62 -14.90 4.38
CA ASN A 263 3.80 -14.51 3.21
C ASN A 263 4.17 -13.13 2.63
N TRP A 264 5.46 -12.84 2.57
CA TRP A 264 5.95 -11.53 2.17
C TRP A 264 6.13 -11.41 0.66
N GLU A 265 6.04 -10.18 0.17
CA GLU A 265 6.31 -9.80 -1.22
C GLU A 265 7.33 -8.67 -1.22
N CYS A 266 8.27 -8.69 -2.17
CA CYS A 266 9.28 -7.65 -2.33
C CYS A 266 9.48 -7.31 -3.80
N TYR A 267 9.21 -6.04 -4.14
CA TYR A 267 9.46 -5.48 -5.47
C TYR A 267 10.48 -4.37 -5.35
N ILE A 268 11.48 -4.36 -6.21
CA ILE A 268 12.56 -3.36 -6.19
C ILE A 268 12.56 -2.62 -7.51
N ASN A 269 12.44 -1.29 -7.45
CA ASN A 269 12.51 -0.41 -8.62
C ASN A 269 13.81 0.37 -8.61
N ALA A 270 14.48 0.42 -9.76
CA ALA A 270 15.66 1.23 -9.99
C ALA A 270 15.30 2.51 -10.74
N LEU A 271 15.69 3.66 -10.17
CA LEU A 271 15.48 4.98 -10.77
C LEU A 271 16.81 5.72 -10.80
N GLY A 272 17.26 6.16 -11.98
CA GLY A 272 18.57 6.78 -12.18
C GLY A 272 19.75 5.78 -12.19
N GLY A 273 20.85 6.19 -12.82
CA GLY A 273 21.99 5.33 -13.13
C GLY A 273 21.72 4.37 -14.30
N SER A 274 22.65 3.44 -14.52
CA SER A 274 22.63 2.49 -15.64
C SER A 274 21.49 1.47 -15.60
N THR A 275 20.87 1.27 -14.44
CA THR A 275 19.78 0.30 -14.24
C THR A 275 18.40 0.94 -14.20
N SER A 276 18.29 2.25 -14.45
CA SER A 276 17.03 2.98 -14.43
C SER A 276 15.95 2.30 -15.29
N GLY A 277 14.75 2.15 -14.74
CA GLY A 277 13.63 1.47 -15.40
C GLY A 277 13.60 -0.04 -15.19
N THR A 278 14.57 -0.61 -14.46
CA THR A 278 14.55 -2.03 -14.09
C THR A 278 13.66 -2.27 -12.87
N THR A 279 12.82 -3.30 -12.94
CA THR A 279 12.09 -3.85 -11.79
C THR A 279 12.58 -5.26 -11.50
N ILE A 280 12.84 -5.53 -10.22
CA ILE A 280 13.25 -6.83 -9.70
C ILE A 280 12.16 -7.32 -8.75
N THR A 281 11.81 -8.60 -8.82
CA THR A 281 10.91 -9.23 -7.84
C THR A 281 11.70 -10.30 -7.08
N LEU A 282 11.67 -10.24 -5.75
CA LEU A 282 12.29 -11.26 -4.90
C LEU A 282 11.21 -12.21 -4.38
N ALA A 283 11.46 -13.52 -4.50
CA ALA A 283 10.56 -14.56 -4.02
C ALA A 283 11.12 -15.23 -2.75
N PRO A 284 10.26 -15.59 -1.76
CA PRO A 284 10.69 -16.16 -0.48
C PRO A 284 11.58 -17.40 -0.52
N GLU A 285 11.51 -18.19 -1.61
CA GLU A 285 12.16 -19.51 -1.68
C GLU A 285 13.28 -19.62 -2.71
N GLN A 286 13.46 -18.61 -3.58
CA GLN A 286 14.41 -18.71 -4.69
C GLN A 286 15.77 -18.10 -4.38
N GLY A 287 15.88 -17.29 -3.33
CA GLY A 287 17.04 -16.43 -3.11
C GLY A 287 17.29 -15.51 -4.33
N PRO A 288 18.07 -14.44 -4.19
CA PRO A 288 18.47 -13.72 -5.38
C PRO A 288 19.53 -14.51 -6.15
N SER A 289 19.28 -14.79 -7.43
CA SER A 289 20.25 -15.42 -8.34
C SER A 289 21.27 -14.42 -8.91
N PHE A 290 21.24 -13.18 -8.43
CA PHE A 290 22.03 -12.06 -8.95
C PHE A 290 22.46 -11.15 -7.79
N SER A 291 23.47 -10.32 -8.05
CA SER A 291 23.93 -9.29 -7.13
C SER A 291 24.17 -8.00 -7.92
N ILE A 292 23.87 -6.87 -7.29
CA ILE A 292 24.10 -5.54 -7.84
C ILE A 292 25.46 -5.06 -7.30
N ASN A 293 26.34 -4.69 -8.21
CA ASN A 293 27.58 -4.02 -7.84
C ASN A 293 27.27 -2.56 -7.49
N LEU A 294 27.16 -2.26 -6.19
CA LEU A 294 26.81 -0.93 -5.68
C LEU A 294 27.81 0.14 -6.14
N GLY A 295 29.11 -0.18 -6.23
CA GLY A 295 30.14 0.74 -6.72
C GLY A 295 29.94 1.12 -8.18
N ALA A 296 29.79 0.13 -9.06
CA ALA A 296 29.55 0.35 -10.48
C ALA A 296 28.23 1.10 -10.74
N TRP A 297 27.17 0.78 -10.00
CA TRP A 297 25.91 1.51 -10.09
C TRP A 297 26.07 2.97 -9.63
N THR A 298 26.75 3.20 -8.50
CA THR A 298 27.03 4.55 -7.98
C THR A 298 27.81 5.40 -8.98
N GLU A 299 28.79 4.84 -9.67
CA GLU A 299 29.56 5.52 -10.72
C GLU A 299 28.69 5.90 -11.92
N SER A 300 27.70 5.08 -12.26
CA SER A 300 26.79 5.33 -13.39
C SER A 300 25.75 6.43 -13.12
N VAL A 301 25.53 6.82 -11.86
CA VAL A 301 24.63 7.91 -11.50
C VAL A 301 25.37 9.24 -11.68
N ASP A 302 25.23 9.82 -12.87
CA ASP A 302 25.82 11.12 -13.24
C ASP A 302 24.73 12.19 -13.51
N ASP A 303 25.12 13.37 -13.97
CA ASP A 303 24.19 14.49 -14.20
C ASP A 303 23.14 14.19 -15.31
N GLN A 304 23.40 13.27 -16.25
CA GLN A 304 22.48 12.89 -17.35
C GLN A 304 21.60 11.68 -16.99
N HIS A 305 22.12 10.80 -16.14
CA HIS A 305 21.42 9.61 -15.65
C HIS A 305 20.80 9.81 -14.26
N SER A 306 20.65 11.05 -13.82
CA SER A 306 19.96 11.39 -12.58
C SER A 306 18.45 11.54 -12.79
N ARG A 307 17.69 11.24 -11.74
CA ARG A 307 16.24 11.45 -11.65
C ARG A 307 15.88 12.03 -10.28
N LEU A 308 14.72 12.67 -10.19
CA LEU A 308 14.17 13.12 -8.92
C LEU A 308 14.02 11.95 -7.95
N PHE A 309 14.55 12.08 -6.74
CA PHE A 309 14.32 11.09 -5.69
C PHE A 309 14.06 11.68 -4.31
N ASP A 310 14.31 12.98 -4.12
CA ASP A 310 14.09 13.68 -2.86
C ASP A 310 13.76 15.16 -3.11
N VAL A 311 12.98 15.76 -2.22
CA VAL A 311 12.63 17.19 -2.25
C VAL A 311 12.80 17.77 -0.86
N ASN A 312 13.06 19.07 -0.79
CA ASN A 312 12.96 19.79 0.47
C ASN A 312 11.57 20.45 0.57
N TRP A 313 10.72 19.89 1.44
CA TRP A 313 9.35 20.37 1.63
C TRP A 313 9.26 21.79 2.23
N ASN A 314 10.34 22.32 2.84
CA ASN A 314 10.39 23.73 3.27
C ASN A 314 10.61 24.72 2.11
N ALA A 315 10.90 24.22 0.92
CA ALA A 315 11.03 25.01 -0.30
C ALA A 315 10.34 24.26 -1.44
N THR A 316 9.12 23.82 -1.17
CA THR A 316 8.13 23.24 -2.08
C THR A 316 6.79 23.81 -1.64
N TYR A 317 5.97 24.27 -2.57
CA TYR A 317 4.79 25.07 -2.23
C TYR A 317 3.52 24.43 -2.79
N PRO A 318 2.38 24.51 -2.10
CA PRO A 318 1.09 24.18 -2.70
C PRO A 318 0.86 25.01 -3.96
N ILE A 319 0.31 24.38 -5.02
CA ILE A 319 0.15 25.03 -6.32
C ILE A 319 -0.69 26.30 -6.27
N TYR A 320 -1.69 26.35 -5.38
CA TYR A 320 -2.57 27.50 -5.21
C TYR A 320 -1.85 28.72 -4.63
N ASP A 321 -0.69 28.56 -3.98
CA ASP A 321 0.05 29.70 -3.42
C ASP A 321 0.72 30.56 -4.48
N LEU A 322 0.91 30.01 -5.68
CA LEU A 322 1.40 30.76 -6.83
C LEU A 322 0.36 31.70 -7.46
N ILE A 323 -0.94 31.48 -7.18
CA ILE A 323 -2.04 32.19 -7.83
C ILE A 323 -2.32 33.51 -7.10
N SER A 324 -2.14 34.64 -7.80
CA SER A 324 -2.35 35.98 -7.21
C SER A 324 -3.82 36.40 -7.11
N ASP A 325 -4.69 35.91 -8.00
CA ASP A 325 -6.13 36.19 -7.92
C ASP A 325 -6.72 35.46 -6.69
N PRO A 326 -7.32 36.17 -5.73
CA PRO A 326 -7.76 35.58 -4.47
C PRO A 326 -8.93 34.60 -4.64
N ILE A 327 -9.80 34.82 -5.64
CA ILE A 327 -10.94 33.93 -5.90
C ILE A 327 -10.43 32.64 -6.51
N LYS A 328 -9.61 32.73 -7.57
CA LYS A 328 -9.02 31.55 -8.21
C LYS A 328 -8.11 30.77 -7.27
N LYS A 329 -7.37 31.45 -6.40
CA LYS A 329 -6.55 30.82 -5.35
C LYS A 329 -7.42 29.97 -4.42
N GLN A 330 -8.53 30.51 -3.95
CA GLN A 330 -9.45 29.78 -3.06
C GLN A 330 -10.10 28.59 -3.78
N GLU A 331 -10.54 28.76 -5.02
CA GLU A 331 -11.09 27.68 -5.84
C GLU A 331 -10.06 26.55 -6.07
N MET A 332 -8.81 26.90 -6.38
CA MET A 332 -7.71 25.95 -6.55
C MET A 332 -7.43 25.17 -5.27
N LYS A 333 -7.43 25.86 -4.14
CA LYS A 333 -7.21 25.24 -2.83
C LYS A 333 -8.29 24.20 -2.50
N GLU A 334 -9.55 24.54 -2.71
CA GLU A 334 -10.66 23.60 -2.51
C GLU A 334 -10.58 22.41 -3.45
N ALA A 335 -10.18 22.62 -4.71
CA ALA A 335 -9.94 21.54 -5.66
C ALA A 335 -8.80 20.62 -5.22
N VAL A 336 -7.69 21.16 -4.72
CA VAL A 336 -6.60 20.37 -4.15
C VAL A 336 -7.10 19.50 -2.99
N PHE A 337 -7.93 20.05 -2.09
CA PHE A 337 -8.46 19.29 -0.95
C PHE A 337 -9.42 18.18 -1.41
N ARG A 338 -10.36 18.48 -2.31
CA ARG A 338 -11.25 17.46 -2.90
C ARG A 338 -10.47 16.37 -3.62
N TYR A 339 -9.45 16.75 -4.37
CA TYR A 339 -8.60 15.80 -5.09
C TYR A 339 -7.89 14.87 -4.11
N ILE A 340 -7.27 15.39 -3.05
CA ILE A 340 -6.61 14.56 -2.02
C ILE A 340 -7.62 13.65 -1.31
N ASP A 341 -8.81 14.15 -0.98
CA ASP A 341 -9.86 13.35 -0.34
C ASP A 341 -10.33 12.20 -1.24
N SER A 342 -10.34 12.40 -2.57
CA SER A 342 -10.67 11.35 -3.53
C SER A 342 -9.63 10.21 -3.60
N LYS A 343 -8.43 10.42 -3.06
CA LYS A 343 -7.30 9.48 -3.10
C LYS A 343 -7.09 8.74 -1.78
N LYS A 344 -7.92 8.99 -0.77
CA LYS A 344 -7.88 8.29 0.51
C LYS A 344 -8.00 6.78 0.31
N ILE A 345 -7.18 6.03 1.04
CA ILE A 345 -7.30 4.57 1.11
C ILE A 345 -8.25 4.17 2.23
N ASP A 346 -9.04 3.13 1.99
CA ASP A 346 -9.96 2.54 2.96
C ASP A 346 -9.41 1.21 3.46
N VAL A 347 -8.72 1.26 4.60
CA VAL A 347 -8.02 0.11 5.18
C VAL A 347 -8.99 -0.75 5.98
N ILE A 348 -9.13 -2.01 5.57
CA ILE A 348 -9.89 -2.99 6.34
C ILE A 348 -9.05 -3.43 7.54
N GLU A 349 -9.55 -3.18 8.75
CA GLU A 349 -8.96 -3.70 9.97
C GLU A 349 -9.29 -5.18 10.13
N LEU A 350 -8.29 -6.03 9.95
CA LEU A 350 -8.37 -7.48 10.06
C LEU A 350 -7.64 -7.98 11.31
N LEU A 351 -8.29 -8.91 12.00
CA LEU A 351 -7.76 -9.64 13.14
C LEU A 351 -7.46 -11.09 12.72
N PRO A 352 -6.25 -11.61 12.96
CA PRO A 352 -5.97 -13.04 12.79
C PRO A 352 -6.83 -13.86 13.76
N LEU A 353 -7.38 -14.98 13.30
CA LEU A 353 -8.08 -15.95 14.14
C LEU A 353 -7.12 -17.10 14.47
N TYR A 354 -6.40 -16.96 15.59
CA TYR A 354 -5.47 -17.97 16.08
C TYR A 354 -6.24 -19.16 16.65
N GLN A 355 -5.76 -20.37 16.34
CA GLN A 355 -6.23 -21.63 16.89
C GLN A 355 -5.25 -22.15 17.94
N TYR A 356 -5.78 -22.50 19.10
CA TYR A 356 -5.06 -23.20 20.16
C TYR A 356 -5.76 -24.53 20.48
N TYR A 357 -5.00 -25.55 20.83
CA TYR A 357 -5.52 -26.86 21.20
C TYR A 357 -5.06 -27.28 22.59
N SER A 358 -5.99 -27.77 23.40
CA SER A 358 -5.69 -28.33 24.72
C SER A 358 -5.59 -29.84 24.68
N ASP A 359 -4.41 -30.41 24.93
CA ASP A 359 -4.25 -31.87 25.12
C ASP A 359 -4.99 -32.38 26.36
N LYS A 360 -5.13 -31.52 27.37
CA LYS A 360 -5.78 -31.86 28.63
C LYS A 360 -7.30 -32.03 28.47
N TYR A 361 -7.93 -31.14 27.71
CA TYR A 361 -9.39 -31.11 27.54
C TYR A 361 -9.86 -31.63 26.18
N ILE A 362 -8.95 -31.89 25.25
CA ILE A 362 -9.22 -32.37 23.88
C ILE A 362 -10.19 -31.42 23.18
N ASN A 363 -9.86 -30.12 23.21
CA ASN A 363 -10.70 -29.06 22.65
C ASN A 363 -9.86 -28.00 21.92
N HIS A 364 -10.56 -27.19 21.12
CA HIS A 364 -9.97 -26.05 20.42
C HIS A 364 -10.51 -24.74 21.01
N SER A 365 -9.64 -23.74 21.12
CA SER A 365 -10.00 -22.36 21.40
C SER A 365 -9.53 -21.44 20.28
N TYR A 366 -10.26 -20.35 20.06
CA TYR A 366 -9.99 -19.39 19.02
C TYR A 366 -9.93 -17.98 19.60
N THR A 367 -8.92 -17.21 19.20
CA THR A 367 -8.63 -15.90 19.76
C THR A 367 -8.09 -14.97 18.69
N THR A 368 -8.25 -13.66 18.88
CA THR A 368 -7.71 -12.64 17.99
C THR A 368 -6.39 -12.01 18.45
N HIS A 369 -5.81 -12.58 19.52
CA HIS A 369 -4.57 -12.14 20.11
C HIS A 369 -3.56 -13.29 20.15
N TRP A 370 -2.31 -13.01 19.76
CA TRP A 370 -1.23 -13.97 19.88
C TRP A 370 -0.88 -14.17 21.36
N ARG A 371 -0.85 -15.42 21.83
CA ARG A 371 -0.60 -15.77 23.24
C ARG A 371 0.71 -16.54 23.46
N GLY A 372 1.56 -16.62 22.44
CA GLY A 372 2.75 -17.46 22.43
C GLY A 372 2.48 -18.84 21.82
N GLU A 373 3.54 -19.61 21.61
CA GLU A 373 3.45 -20.98 21.08
C GLU A 373 2.71 -21.94 22.05
N VAL A 374 2.76 -21.62 23.34
CA VAL A 374 2.05 -22.33 24.41
C VAL A 374 1.40 -21.30 25.34
N ASP A 375 0.08 -21.34 25.46
CA ASP A 375 -0.71 -20.56 26.41
C ASP A 375 -1.21 -21.49 27.52
N LEU A 376 -0.64 -21.38 28.72
CA LEU A 376 -0.82 -22.32 29.82
C LEU A 376 -0.43 -23.77 29.43
N THR A 377 -1.40 -24.57 28.99
CA THR A 377 -1.21 -25.96 28.52
C THR A 377 -1.63 -26.14 27.07
N ASP A 378 -2.12 -25.09 26.43
CA ASP A 378 -2.72 -25.15 25.11
C ASP A 378 -1.68 -24.75 24.07
N ARG A 379 -1.48 -25.61 23.07
CA ARG A 379 -0.51 -25.39 22.00
C ARG A 379 -1.12 -24.57 20.88
N TYR A 380 -0.34 -23.66 20.32
CA TYR A 380 -0.69 -22.96 19.09
C TYR A 380 -0.68 -23.92 17.89
N GLU A 381 -1.70 -23.84 17.04
CA GLU A 381 -1.84 -24.69 15.85
C GLU A 381 -1.90 -23.91 14.52
N GLY A 382 -1.92 -22.58 14.57
CA GLY A 382 -1.94 -21.73 13.37
C GLY A 382 -2.99 -20.64 13.38
N VAL A 383 -2.93 -19.76 12.37
CA VAL A 383 -4.01 -18.82 12.05
C VAL A 383 -4.90 -19.48 11.00
N ILE A 384 -6.19 -19.65 11.30
CA ILE A 384 -7.13 -20.32 10.38
C ILE A 384 -7.79 -19.38 9.37
N GLY A 385 -7.72 -18.07 9.61
CA GLY A 385 -8.27 -17.02 8.75
C GLY A 385 -8.22 -15.66 9.44
N TYR A 386 -8.74 -14.64 8.77
CA TYR A 386 -8.81 -13.26 9.29
C TYR A 386 -10.24 -12.75 9.31
N ILE A 387 -10.63 -12.12 10.41
CA ILE A 387 -11.97 -11.56 10.63
C ILE A 387 -11.90 -10.04 10.75
N CYS A 388 -12.98 -9.33 10.41
CA CYS A 388 -13.02 -7.88 10.53
C CYS A 388 -13.06 -7.47 12.01
N ALA A 389 -12.24 -6.48 12.40
CA ALA A 389 -12.24 -5.93 13.75
C ALA A 389 -13.52 -5.13 14.07
N LYS A 390 -14.09 -4.51 13.03
CA LYS A 390 -15.28 -3.64 13.11
C LYS A 390 -16.39 -4.18 12.21
N GLN A 391 -17.64 -3.82 12.54
CA GLN A 391 -18.78 -4.18 11.71
C GLN A 391 -18.73 -3.42 10.38
N LEU A 392 -18.64 -4.16 9.29
CA LEU A 392 -18.72 -3.64 7.92
C LEU A 392 -20.05 -4.06 7.26
N PRO A 393 -20.49 -3.38 6.19
CA PRO A 393 -21.65 -3.82 5.41
C PRO A 393 -21.53 -5.30 4.99
N GLY A 394 -22.59 -6.07 5.22
CA GLY A 394 -22.62 -7.50 4.89
C GLY A 394 -21.94 -8.43 5.91
N THR A 395 -21.44 -7.90 7.04
CA THR A 395 -20.83 -8.69 8.12
C THR A 395 -21.76 -8.89 9.31
N THR A 396 -21.56 -9.99 10.04
CA THR A 396 -22.23 -10.33 11.29
C THR A 396 -21.20 -10.64 12.38
N PRO A 397 -21.47 -10.36 13.67
CA PRO A 397 -20.58 -10.73 14.76
C PRO A 397 -20.31 -12.24 14.83
N LEU A 398 -19.10 -12.62 15.23
CA LEU A 398 -18.75 -13.96 15.69
C LEU A 398 -18.61 -13.93 17.21
N TYR A 399 -19.60 -14.49 17.90
CA TYR A 399 -19.66 -14.55 19.36
C TYR A 399 -18.95 -15.78 19.89
N GLU A 400 -18.27 -15.61 21.02
CA GLU A 400 -17.66 -16.66 21.81
C GLU A 400 -18.45 -16.89 23.10
N TYR A 401 -18.65 -18.16 23.42
CA TYR A 401 -19.24 -18.62 24.66
C TYR A 401 -18.35 -19.70 25.29
N TYR A 402 -18.36 -19.79 26.62
CA TYR A 402 -17.60 -20.78 27.37
C TYR A 402 -18.49 -21.57 28.32
N SER A 403 -18.32 -22.88 28.35
CA SER A 403 -18.99 -23.78 29.31
C SER A 403 -18.03 -24.23 30.38
N GLU A 404 -18.22 -23.78 31.63
CA GLU A 404 -17.46 -24.29 32.79
C GLU A 404 -17.70 -25.78 33.03
N LYS A 405 -18.91 -26.28 32.72
CA LYS A 405 -19.29 -27.69 32.92
C LYS A 405 -18.50 -28.62 32.00
N TYR A 406 -18.32 -28.23 30.75
CA TYR A 406 -17.66 -29.05 29.73
C TYR A 406 -16.22 -28.61 29.46
N VAL A 407 -15.77 -27.51 30.07
CA VAL A 407 -14.47 -26.87 29.82
C VAL A 407 -14.28 -26.72 28.30
N ASN A 408 -15.21 -26.05 27.63
CA ASN A 408 -15.21 -25.96 26.17
C ASN A 408 -15.74 -24.60 25.68
N HIS A 409 -15.15 -24.10 24.60
CA HIS A 409 -15.61 -22.90 23.90
C HIS A 409 -16.58 -23.26 22.77
N SER A 410 -17.58 -22.42 22.55
CA SER A 410 -18.51 -22.52 21.42
C SER A 410 -18.64 -21.17 20.71
N TYR A 411 -18.83 -21.22 19.39
CA TYR A 411 -18.83 -20.04 18.53
C TYR A 411 -20.13 -19.99 17.74
N CYS A 412 -20.68 -18.79 17.55
CA CYS A 412 -21.87 -18.62 16.74
C CYS A 412 -22.06 -17.18 16.24
N THR A 413 -22.85 -17.03 15.18
CA THR A 413 -23.21 -15.72 14.62
C THR A 413 -24.54 -15.17 15.14
N ASN A 414 -25.33 -15.99 15.83
CA ASN A 414 -26.59 -15.60 16.44
C ASN A 414 -26.36 -15.32 17.92
N TRP A 415 -26.72 -14.12 18.38
CA TRP A 415 -26.68 -13.77 19.80
C TRP A 415 -27.63 -14.67 20.62
N ARG A 416 -27.10 -15.33 21.66
CA ARG A 416 -27.86 -16.27 22.51
C ARG A 416 -28.17 -15.71 23.91
N GLY A 417 -27.90 -14.42 24.15
CA GLY A 417 -27.94 -13.83 25.50
C GLY A 417 -26.60 -13.99 26.24
N THR A 418 -26.55 -13.50 27.49
CA THR A 418 -25.34 -13.61 28.34
C THR A 418 -25.12 -15.01 28.91
N ILE A 419 -26.20 -15.78 29.06
CA ILE A 419 -26.19 -17.19 29.50
C ILE A 419 -27.17 -17.97 28.62
N SER A 420 -26.71 -19.08 28.05
CA SER A 420 -27.51 -20.01 27.24
C SER A 420 -27.23 -21.44 27.67
N GLY A 421 -28.11 -22.03 28.49
CA GLY A 421 -27.85 -23.33 29.09
C GLY A 421 -26.65 -23.27 30.03
N THR A 422 -25.58 -24.00 29.71
CA THR A 422 -24.32 -24.02 30.48
C THR A 422 -23.27 -23.02 29.99
N ASP A 423 -23.59 -22.31 28.90
CA ASP A 423 -22.62 -21.50 28.17
C ASP A 423 -22.76 -20.03 28.56
N ARG A 424 -21.65 -19.40 28.95
CA ARG A 424 -21.57 -17.99 29.31
C ARG A 424 -20.88 -17.20 28.21
N TYR A 425 -21.48 -16.08 27.83
CA TYR A 425 -20.90 -15.17 26.84
C TYR A 425 -19.51 -14.66 27.27
N GLN A 426 -18.52 -14.77 26.39
CA GLN A 426 -17.14 -14.31 26.62
C GLN A 426 -16.83 -13.02 25.86
N GLY A 427 -17.44 -12.82 24.70
CA GLY A 427 -17.15 -11.64 23.88
C GLY A 427 -17.50 -11.83 22.41
N THR A 428 -17.35 -10.75 21.66
CA THR A 428 -17.35 -10.77 20.20
C THR A 428 -15.90 -10.85 19.75
N LEU A 429 -15.51 -11.94 19.08
CA LEU A 429 -14.16 -12.08 18.53
C LEU A 429 -13.89 -11.07 17.42
N GLY A 430 -14.90 -10.81 16.60
CA GLY A 430 -14.88 -9.89 15.46
C GLY A 430 -16.11 -10.11 14.59
N TYR A 431 -16.00 -9.76 13.31
CA TYR A 431 -17.09 -9.82 12.35
C TYR A 431 -16.70 -10.62 11.10
N ILE A 432 -17.61 -11.45 10.61
CA ILE A 432 -17.42 -12.30 9.43
C ILE A 432 -18.47 -11.98 8.37
N TYR A 433 -18.15 -12.15 7.10
CA TYR A 433 -19.10 -11.88 6.01
C TYR A 433 -20.21 -12.94 5.97
N THR A 434 -21.43 -12.50 5.68
CA THR A 434 -22.60 -13.37 5.55
C THR A 434 -22.70 -14.05 4.18
N SER A 435 -22.03 -13.49 3.17
CA SER A 435 -21.90 -14.03 1.81
C SER A 435 -20.45 -13.91 1.34
N GLN A 436 -20.04 -14.75 0.37
CA GLN A 436 -18.69 -14.68 -0.17
C GLN A 436 -18.41 -13.32 -0.82
N VAL A 437 -17.30 -12.71 -0.44
CA VAL A 437 -16.73 -11.52 -1.10
C VAL A 437 -15.33 -11.84 -1.64
N PRO A 438 -14.77 -11.07 -2.59
CA PRO A 438 -13.45 -11.34 -3.16
C PRO A 438 -12.37 -11.51 -2.08
N GLY A 439 -11.60 -12.60 -2.18
CA GLY A 439 -10.54 -12.94 -1.23
C GLY A 439 -10.99 -13.69 0.02
N THR A 440 -12.29 -13.97 0.20
CA THR A 440 -12.79 -14.73 1.36
C THR A 440 -13.09 -16.20 1.05
N THR A 441 -12.96 -17.04 2.07
CA THR A 441 -13.27 -18.47 2.08
C THR A 441 -14.31 -18.78 3.17
N PRO A 442 -15.14 -19.83 3.03
CA PRO A 442 -16.11 -20.20 4.06
C PRO A 442 -15.43 -20.58 5.38
N LEU A 443 -16.05 -20.20 6.49
CA LEU A 443 -15.73 -20.64 7.85
C LEU A 443 -16.73 -21.72 8.28
N TYR A 444 -16.28 -22.98 8.31
CA TYR A 444 -17.07 -24.14 8.68
C TYR A 444 -16.99 -24.40 10.19
N GLY A 445 -18.12 -24.76 10.81
CA GLY A 445 -18.19 -25.23 12.19
C GLY A 445 -18.42 -26.74 12.26
N TYR A 446 -17.65 -27.41 13.12
CA TYR A 446 -17.77 -28.84 13.41
C TYR A 446 -17.95 -29.09 14.90
N TYR A 447 -18.57 -30.22 15.23
CA TYR A 447 -18.78 -30.64 16.61
C TYR A 447 -18.49 -32.11 16.84
N SER A 448 -17.67 -32.37 17.86
CA SER A 448 -17.39 -33.71 18.36
C SER A 448 -18.32 -34.05 19.52
N LYS A 449 -19.24 -34.99 19.33
CA LYS A 449 -20.05 -35.55 20.43
C LYS A 449 -19.19 -36.32 21.44
N LYS A 450 -18.14 -36.99 20.97
CA LYS A 450 -17.24 -37.82 21.79
C LYS A 450 -16.45 -36.97 22.79
N TYR A 451 -15.95 -35.82 22.34
CA TYR A 451 -15.09 -34.94 23.14
C TYR A 451 -15.81 -33.68 23.64
N THR A 452 -17.07 -33.47 23.25
CA THR A 452 -17.82 -32.22 23.54
C THR A 452 -17.05 -30.98 23.07
N ASN A 453 -16.46 -31.05 21.88
CA ASN A 453 -15.59 -30.01 21.33
C ASN A 453 -16.24 -29.34 20.11
N HIS A 454 -16.14 -28.01 20.02
CA HIS A 454 -16.46 -27.25 18.81
C HIS A 454 -15.17 -26.79 18.14
N SER A 455 -15.07 -27.01 16.82
CA SER A 455 -13.93 -26.56 16.03
C SER A 455 -14.39 -25.75 14.82
N LEU A 456 -13.53 -24.84 14.40
CA LEU A 456 -13.68 -24.00 13.22
C LEU A 456 -12.62 -24.39 12.18
N SER A 457 -12.98 -24.34 10.90
CA SER A 457 -12.02 -24.56 9.82
C SER A 457 -12.40 -23.79 8.57
N THR A 458 -11.41 -23.30 7.84
CA THR A 458 -11.56 -22.75 6.49
C THR A 458 -11.42 -23.81 5.39
N HIS A 459 -11.12 -25.05 5.77
CA HIS A 459 -11.05 -26.20 4.88
C HIS A 459 -12.29 -27.08 5.08
N TRP A 460 -12.92 -27.47 3.97
CA TRP A 460 -14.02 -28.41 3.99
C TRP A 460 -13.49 -29.81 4.32
N ARG A 461 -14.01 -30.41 5.40
CA ARG A 461 -13.61 -31.73 5.92
C ARG A 461 -14.65 -32.83 5.65
N GLY A 462 -15.70 -32.52 4.89
CA GLY A 462 -16.84 -33.41 4.69
C GLY A 462 -17.91 -33.25 5.79
N THR A 463 -18.98 -34.04 5.70
CA THR A 463 -20.05 -34.02 6.71
C THR A 463 -19.67 -34.72 8.02
N GLN A 464 -18.65 -35.59 7.98
CA GLN A 464 -18.11 -36.31 9.12
C GLN A 464 -16.61 -36.57 8.89
N GLU A 465 -15.77 -36.16 9.84
CA GLU A 465 -14.33 -36.43 9.87
C GLU A 465 -13.96 -37.00 11.24
N GLY A 466 -13.67 -38.31 11.31
CA GLY A 466 -13.45 -38.96 12.60
C GLY A 466 -14.66 -38.79 13.53
N SER A 467 -14.47 -38.15 14.69
CA SER A 467 -15.54 -37.85 15.65
C SER A 467 -16.35 -36.59 15.35
N ASP A 468 -15.91 -35.78 14.39
CA ASP A 468 -16.38 -34.41 14.21
C ASP A 468 -17.44 -34.38 13.11
N ALA A 469 -18.63 -33.90 13.45
CA ALA A 469 -19.75 -33.75 12.53
C ALA A 469 -19.87 -32.30 12.08
N TYR A 470 -20.08 -32.06 10.79
CA TYR A 470 -20.38 -30.74 10.26
C TYR A 470 -21.66 -30.19 10.90
N GLN A 471 -21.61 -28.95 11.39
CA GLN A 471 -22.78 -28.26 11.93
C GLN A 471 -23.35 -27.26 10.93
N CYS A 472 -22.53 -26.32 10.49
CA CYS A 472 -22.95 -25.23 9.64
C CYS A 472 -21.76 -24.49 9.02
N THR A 473 -22.05 -23.63 8.06
CA THR A 473 -21.14 -22.60 7.58
C THR A 473 -21.48 -21.31 8.30
N TRP A 474 -20.58 -20.80 9.14
CA TRP A 474 -20.83 -19.60 9.95
C TRP A 474 -20.83 -18.33 9.12
N GLY A 475 -20.03 -18.28 8.05
CA GLY A 475 -19.86 -17.14 7.19
C GLY A 475 -18.59 -17.27 6.36
N TYR A 476 -18.00 -16.15 5.99
CA TYR A 476 -16.80 -16.07 5.16
C TYR A 476 -15.75 -15.18 5.82
N VAL A 477 -14.49 -15.63 5.79
CA VAL A 477 -13.31 -14.99 6.39
C VAL A 477 -12.20 -14.87 5.37
N TYR A 478 -11.24 -13.98 5.62
CA TYR A 478 -10.10 -13.70 4.75
C TYR A 478 -8.88 -14.59 4.97
#